data_AF-A0A170YFF7-F1
#
_entry.id   AF-A0A170YFF7-F1
#
_cell.length_a   1.000
_cell.length_b   1.000
_cell.length_c   1.000
_cell.angle_alpha   90.00
_cell.angle_beta   90.00
_cell.angle_gamma   90.00
#
_symmetry.space_group_name_H-M   'P 1'
#
loop_
_entity.id
_entity.type
_entity.pdbx_description
1 polymer ?
#
loop_
_entity_poly.entity_id
_entity_poly.type
_entity_poly.pdbx_seq_one_letter_code
_entity_poly.pdbx_strand_id
1 'polypeptide(L)'
;MHSLLSRGNAIVAYTLSLLACLTFLCFLSTLFVDYTANSSINTVKVVVKNVPDYSASREKCDLGFITFDLQANLTNLFNWNVKQLFLYLTAEYSTGNNILSQVVLWDKIILRGENAVLDFKSMNTK
;
A
#
# COMPACT_ATOMS: atom_id res chain seq x y z
N MET A 1 26.46 51.46 -0.34
CA MET A 1 26.15 51.21 -1.76
C MET A 1 25.30 49.94 -1.86
N HIS A 2 23.99 50.05 -2.06
CA HIS A 2 23.14 48.88 -2.31
C HIS A 2 23.13 48.61 -3.83
N SER A 3 23.95 47.66 -4.28
CA SER A 3 23.86 47.20 -5.66
C SER A 3 22.56 46.40 -5.85
N LEU A 4 22.03 46.36 -7.08
CA LEU A 4 20.86 45.53 -7.41
C LEU A 4 21.07 44.06 -7.02
N LEU A 5 22.31 43.57 -7.08
CA LEU A 5 22.72 42.23 -6.63
C LEU A 5 22.51 42.02 -5.12
N SER A 6 22.83 43.00 -4.28
CA SER A 6 22.62 42.91 -2.83
C SER A 6 21.14 42.86 -2.45
N ARG A 7 20.29 43.60 -3.18
CA ARG A 7 18.82 43.57 -2.99
C ARG A 7 18.21 42.25 -3.48
N GLY A 8 18.69 41.71 -4.58
CA GLY A 8 18.30 40.39 -5.08
C GLY A 8 18.65 39.28 -4.10
N ASN A 9 19.85 39.31 -3.53
CA ASN A 9 20.27 38.33 -2.52
C ASN A 9 19.37 38.34 -1.28
N ALA A 10 18.94 39.52 -0.82
CA ALA A 10 18.03 39.63 0.33
C ALA A 10 16.65 39.01 0.05
N ILE A 11 16.11 39.20 -1.17
CA ILE A 11 14.82 38.59 -1.57
C ILE A 11 14.96 37.08 -1.64
N VAL A 12 16.03 36.56 -2.26
CA VAL A 12 16.27 35.12 -2.38
C VAL A 12 16.49 34.47 -1.02
N ALA A 13 17.28 35.08 -0.14
CA ALA A 13 17.49 34.57 1.21
C ALA A 13 16.16 34.52 1.99
N TYR A 14 15.34 35.56 1.88
CA TYR A 14 14.03 35.62 2.54
C TYR A 14 13.06 34.55 2.01
N THR A 15 12.96 34.36 0.70
CA THR A 15 12.11 33.32 0.12
C THR A 15 12.59 31.92 0.49
N LEU A 16 13.91 31.70 0.52
CA LEU A 16 14.49 30.43 0.95
C LEU A 16 14.19 30.12 2.41
N SER A 17 14.30 31.12 3.30
CA SER A 17 13.96 30.95 4.72
C SER A 17 12.47 30.65 4.93
N LEU A 18 11.57 31.29 4.18
CA LEU A 18 10.14 30.99 4.24
C LEU A 18 9.83 29.57 3.75
N LEU A 19 10.45 29.15 2.65
CA LEU A 19 10.31 27.78 2.15
C LEU A 19 10.83 26.76 3.15
N ALA A 20 12.00 27.00 3.77
CA ALA A 20 12.56 26.13 4.78
C ALA A 20 11.66 26.01 6.02
N CYS A 21 11.06 27.11 6.46
CA CYS A 21 10.07 27.09 7.54
C CYS A 21 8.82 26.29 7.16
N LEU A 22 8.28 26.52 5.95
CA LEU A 22 7.09 25.81 5.47
C LEU A 22 7.34 24.29 5.34
N THR A 23 8.47 23.88 4.79
CA THR A 23 8.81 22.45 4.66
C THR A 23 9.02 21.80 6.03
N PHE A 24 9.59 22.53 6.99
CA PHE A 24 9.71 22.07 8.37
C PHE A 24 8.34 21.87 9.04
N LEU A 25 7.38 22.78 8.81
CA LEU A 25 6.01 22.62 9.31
C LEU A 25 5.29 21.43 8.65
N CYS A 26 5.47 21.23 7.33
CA CYS A 26 4.95 20.04 6.65
C CYS A 26 5.54 18.74 7.20
N PHE A 27 6.84 18.75 7.55
CA PHE A 27 7.49 17.62 8.22
C PHE A 27 6.89 17.37 9.60
N LEU A 28 6.73 18.40 10.43
CA LEU A 28 6.08 18.28 11.75
C LEU A 28 4.68 17.69 11.62
N SER A 29 3.88 18.16 10.66
CA SER A 29 2.53 17.64 10.43
C SER A 29 2.51 16.13 10.20
N THR A 30 3.52 15.59 9.51
CA THR A 30 3.61 14.15 9.21
C THR A 30 3.82 13.31 10.47
N LEU A 31 4.46 13.85 11.52
CA LEU A 31 4.71 13.14 12.78
C LEU A 31 3.45 12.95 13.63
N PHE A 32 2.42 13.79 13.42
CA PHE A 32 1.17 13.74 14.18
C PHE A 32 0.04 12.99 13.46
N VAL A 33 0.29 12.44 12.27
CA VAL A 33 -0.71 11.69 11.52
C VAL A 33 -0.66 10.23 11.93
N ASP A 34 -1.80 9.71 12.39
CA ASP A 34 -1.98 8.28 12.63
C ASP A 34 -2.26 7.55 11.31
N TYR A 35 -1.40 6.59 10.97
CA TYR A 35 -1.51 5.76 9.76
C TYR A 35 -2.16 4.40 10.03
N THR A 36 -2.90 4.27 11.11
CA THR A 36 -3.60 3.04 11.48
C THR A 36 -4.97 3.00 10.83
N ALA A 37 -5.33 1.84 10.29
CA ALA A 37 -6.65 1.55 9.75
C ALA A 37 -7.12 0.21 10.27
N ASN A 38 -8.38 0.15 10.69
CA ASN A 38 -9.00 -1.10 11.12
C ASN A 38 -9.38 -1.90 9.86
N SER A 39 -8.81 -3.11 9.76
CA SER A 39 -9.15 -4.09 8.73
C SER A 39 -9.57 -5.40 9.39
N SER A 40 -10.66 -5.97 8.89
CA SER A 40 -11.17 -7.28 9.25
C SER A 40 -11.07 -8.16 8.02
N ILE A 41 -10.30 -9.24 8.11
CA ILE A 41 -10.13 -10.23 7.06
C ILE A 41 -10.72 -11.53 7.58
N ASN A 42 -11.68 -12.08 6.84
CA ASN A 42 -12.25 -13.39 7.15
C ASN A 42 -12.05 -14.33 5.97
N THR A 43 -11.59 -15.55 6.22
CA THR A 43 -11.34 -16.52 5.17
C THR A 43 -12.51 -17.48 5.09
N VAL A 44 -13.35 -17.31 4.06
CA VAL A 44 -14.59 -18.10 3.91
C VAL A 44 -14.28 -19.53 3.50
N LYS A 45 -13.32 -19.73 2.59
CA LYS A 45 -13.04 -21.04 2.03
C LYS A 45 -11.61 -21.15 1.49
N VAL A 46 -10.87 -22.14 1.96
CA VAL A 46 -9.53 -22.49 1.48
C VAL A 46 -9.61 -23.88 0.87
N VAL A 47 -9.28 -24.01 -0.42
CA VAL A 47 -9.25 -25.30 -1.12
C VAL A 47 -7.96 -25.42 -1.90
N VAL A 48 -7.16 -26.44 -1.57
CA VAL A 48 -5.99 -26.81 -2.38
C VAL A 48 -6.40 -27.96 -3.29
N LYS A 49 -6.18 -27.81 -4.59
CA LYS A 49 -6.39 -28.86 -5.59
C LYS A 49 -5.07 -29.19 -6.27
N ASN A 50 -4.76 -30.47 -6.35
CA ASN A 50 -3.69 -30.93 -7.22
C ASN A 50 -4.18 -30.82 -8.67
N VAL A 51 -3.53 -29.99 -9.48
CA VAL A 51 -3.88 -29.81 -10.89
C VAL A 51 -2.72 -30.35 -11.74
N PRO A 52 -2.97 -31.33 -12.62
CA PRO A 52 -1.94 -31.76 -13.55
C PRO A 52 -1.62 -30.61 -14.49
N ASP A 53 -0.37 -30.14 -14.48
CA ASP A 53 0.12 -29.17 -15.44
C ASP A 53 0.33 -29.89 -16.78
N TYR A 54 -0.31 -29.40 -17.85
CA TYR A 54 -0.18 -29.97 -19.21
C TYR A 54 1.02 -29.38 -19.97
N SER A 55 1.86 -28.59 -19.29
CA SER A 55 3.13 -28.08 -19.82
C SER A 55 4.14 -29.21 -20.09
N ALA A 56 5.11 -28.96 -20.98
CA ALA A 56 6.02 -29.99 -21.51
C ALA A 56 6.84 -30.73 -20.42
N SER A 57 7.04 -30.14 -19.24
CA SER A 57 7.50 -30.82 -18.04
C SER A 57 6.27 -31.35 -17.28
N ARG A 58 6.12 -32.68 -17.19
CA ARG A 58 5.07 -33.39 -16.43
C ARG A 58 5.22 -33.24 -14.91
N GLU A 59 5.43 -32.03 -14.43
CA GLU A 59 5.49 -31.71 -13.02
C GLU A 59 4.06 -31.50 -12.51
N LYS A 60 3.75 -32.09 -11.36
CA LYS A 60 2.45 -31.89 -10.71
C LYS A 60 2.52 -30.57 -9.97
N CYS A 61 1.71 -29.60 -10.37
CA CYS A 61 1.58 -28.33 -9.69
C CYS A 61 0.39 -28.38 -8.73
N ASP A 62 0.59 -27.99 -7.48
CA ASP A 62 -0.52 -27.78 -6.55
C ASP A 62 -1.10 -26.39 -6.77
N LEU A 63 -2.39 -26.31 -7.06
CA LEU A 63 -3.10 -25.06 -7.24
C LEU A 63 -3.97 -24.78 -6.01
N GLY A 64 -3.65 -23.67 -5.33
CA GLY A 64 -4.41 -23.18 -4.20
C GLY A 64 -5.51 -22.23 -4.66
N PHE A 65 -6.77 -22.53 -4.32
CA PHE A 65 -7.89 -21.60 -4.42
C PHE A 65 -8.23 -21.06 -3.04
N ILE A 66 -8.22 -19.74 -2.90
CA ILE A 66 -8.59 -19.07 -1.66
C ILE A 66 -9.74 -18.12 -1.95
N THR A 67 -10.79 -18.22 -1.14
CA THR A 67 -11.92 -17.29 -1.13
C THR A 67 -11.92 -16.56 0.20
N PHE A 68 -11.86 -15.24 0.15
CA PHE A 68 -11.79 -14.39 1.34
C PHE A 68 -12.83 -13.27 1.29
N ASP A 69 -13.23 -12.83 2.48
CA ASP A 69 -13.99 -11.63 2.75
C ASP A 69 -13.04 -10.58 3.33
N LEU A 70 -13.05 -9.37 2.77
CA LEU A 70 -12.22 -8.26 3.22
C LEU A 70 -13.12 -7.07 3.52
N GLN A 71 -13.12 -6.65 4.79
CA GLN A 71 -13.75 -5.41 5.21
C GLN A 71 -12.67 -4.48 5.77
N ALA A 72 -12.44 -3.34 5.13
CA ALA A 72 -11.44 -2.38 5.59
C ALA A 72 -11.93 -0.95 5.34
N ASN A 73 -11.79 -0.10 6.36
CA ASN A 73 -12.02 1.34 6.21
C ASN A 73 -10.68 2.06 6.14
N LEU A 74 -10.32 2.50 4.94
CA LEU A 74 -9.04 3.15 4.65
C LEU A 74 -9.18 4.66 4.46
N THR A 75 -10.36 5.22 4.70
CA THR A 75 -10.64 6.65 4.47
C THR A 75 -9.70 7.55 5.28
N ASN A 76 -9.35 7.14 6.51
CA ASN A 76 -8.47 7.91 7.38
C ASN A 76 -7.01 7.97 6.87
N LEU A 77 -6.59 7.04 6.00
CA LEU A 77 -5.22 6.99 5.49
C LEU A 77 -4.95 8.06 4.40
N PHE A 78 -6.01 8.56 3.76
CA PHE A 78 -5.91 9.61 2.75
C PHE A 78 -5.74 10.99 3.41
N ASN A 79 -4.50 11.34 3.75
CA ASN A 79 -4.15 12.70 4.18
C ASN A 79 -3.75 13.61 3.00
N TRP A 80 -3.33 14.85 3.31
CA TRP A 80 -2.93 15.86 2.32
C TRP A 80 -1.82 15.41 1.36
N ASN A 81 -0.93 14.51 1.79
CA ASN A 81 0.20 14.00 1.00
C ASN A 81 -0.09 12.67 0.27
N VAL A 82 -0.98 11.83 0.80
CA VAL A 82 -1.24 10.47 0.26
C VAL A 82 -2.11 10.50 -0.99
N LYS A 83 -1.53 10.21 -2.16
CA LYS A 83 -2.23 10.25 -3.46
C LYS A 83 -2.76 8.89 -3.92
N GLN A 84 -2.10 7.82 -3.50
CA GLN A 84 -2.40 6.44 -3.89
C GLN A 84 -2.09 5.50 -2.73
N LEU A 85 -2.86 4.42 -2.62
CA LEU A 85 -2.61 3.31 -1.71
C LEU A 85 -2.40 2.04 -2.53
N PHE A 86 -1.33 1.31 -2.22
CA PHE A 86 -1.07 -0.02 -2.77
C PHE A 86 -1.46 -1.06 -1.74
N LEU A 87 -2.46 -1.87 -2.07
CA LEU A 87 -2.93 -2.96 -1.24
C LEU A 87 -2.50 -4.28 -1.84
N TYR A 88 -2.03 -5.17 -0.98
CA TYR A 88 -1.74 -6.54 -1.33
C TYR A 88 -2.18 -7.47 -0.19
N LEU A 89 -2.71 -8.63 -0.56
CA LEU A 89 -2.98 -9.72 0.35
C LEU A 89 -1.94 -10.81 0.07
N THR A 90 -1.20 -11.20 1.09
CA THR A 90 -0.16 -12.23 1.00
C THR A 90 -0.54 -13.44 1.83
N ALA A 91 -0.32 -14.63 1.27
CA ALA A 91 -0.30 -15.87 2.04
C ALA A 91 1.14 -16.22 2.37
N GLU A 92 1.38 -16.49 3.65
CA GLU A 92 2.63 -17.02 4.16
C GLU A 92 2.44 -18.50 4.48
N TYR A 93 3.35 -19.34 4.01
CA TYR A 93 3.35 -20.78 4.28
C TYR A 93 4.77 -21.27 4.54
N SER A 94 4.86 -22.36 5.29
CA SER A 94 6.12 -23.01 5.63
C SER A 94 6.15 -24.39 4.98
N THR A 95 7.31 -24.76 4.44
CA THR A 95 7.56 -26.06 3.80
C THR A 95 8.78 -26.69 4.48
N GLY A 96 8.92 -28.02 4.43
CA GLY A 96 10.08 -28.70 5.04
C GLY A 96 11.45 -28.18 4.59
N ASN A 97 11.54 -27.60 3.39
CA ASN A 97 12.76 -27.00 2.84
C ASN A 97 12.89 -25.50 3.08
N ASN A 98 11.82 -24.79 3.45
CA ASN A 98 11.83 -23.34 3.59
C ASN A 98 10.94 -22.87 4.74
N ILE A 99 11.54 -22.12 5.66
CA ILE A 99 10.90 -21.63 6.89
C ILE A 99 9.79 -20.62 6.56
N LEU A 100 10.00 -19.76 5.54
CA LEU A 100 9.04 -18.73 5.13
C LEU A 100 8.95 -18.65 3.61
N SER A 101 7.79 -18.98 3.06
CA SER A 101 7.43 -18.76 1.65
C SER A 101 6.21 -17.86 1.58
N GLN A 102 6.31 -16.78 0.80
CA GLN A 102 5.27 -15.76 0.70
C GLN A 102 4.79 -15.66 -0.76
N VAL A 103 3.47 -15.65 -0.95
CA VAL A 103 2.83 -15.48 -2.25
C VAL A 103 1.79 -14.36 -2.18
N VAL A 104 1.76 -13.49 -3.18
CA VAL A 104 0.74 -12.44 -3.32
C VAL A 104 -0.50 -13.05 -3.96
N LEU A 105 -1.61 -13.02 -3.23
CA LEU A 105 -2.90 -13.59 -3.63
C LEU A 105 -3.81 -12.58 -4.35
N TRP A 106 -3.71 -11.32 -3.95
CA TRP A 106 -4.55 -10.24 -4.47
C TRP A 106 -3.82 -8.91 -4.31
N ASP A 107 -4.03 -8.02 -5.27
CA ASP A 107 -3.50 -6.67 -5.28
C ASP A 107 -4.58 -5.69 -5.74
N LYS A 108 -4.59 -4.48 -5.17
CA LYS A 108 -5.42 -3.37 -5.63
C LYS A 108 -4.75 -2.04 -5.36
N ILE A 109 -4.87 -1.14 -6.32
CA ILE A 109 -4.45 0.25 -6.19
C ILE A 109 -5.70 1.09 -5.99
N ILE A 110 -5.69 1.96 -4.97
CA ILE A 110 -6.77 2.93 -4.71
C ILE A 110 -6.19 4.33 -4.87
N LEU A 111 -6.81 5.13 -5.71
CA LEU A 111 -6.44 6.53 -5.93
C LEU A 111 -7.22 7.47 -5.02
N ARG A 112 -6.65 8.64 -4.72
CA ARG A 112 -7.36 9.68 -3.95
C ARG A 112 -8.64 10.09 -4.69
N GLY A 113 -9.76 10.06 -3.98
CA GLY A 113 -11.08 10.40 -4.51
C GLY A 113 -11.91 9.17 -4.91
N GLU A 114 -11.30 7.99 -4.97
CA GLU A 114 -12.04 6.73 -5.10
C GLU A 114 -12.61 6.28 -3.75
N ASN A 115 -13.51 5.29 -3.79
CA ASN A 115 -14.08 4.72 -2.58
C ASN A 115 -13.02 3.93 -1.79
N ALA A 116 -12.63 4.48 -0.65
CA ALA A 116 -11.64 3.92 0.28
C ALA A 116 -12.24 2.94 1.31
N VAL A 117 -13.56 2.72 1.28
CA VAL A 117 -14.23 1.70 2.09
C VAL A 117 -14.33 0.43 1.26
N LEU A 118 -13.60 -0.60 1.67
CA LEU A 118 -13.59 -1.91 1.03
C LEU A 118 -14.54 -2.84 1.78
N ASP A 119 -15.52 -3.37 1.07
CA ASP A 119 -16.38 -4.46 1.52
C ASP A 119 -16.48 -5.48 0.39
N PHE A 120 -15.56 -6.44 0.40
CA PHE A 120 -15.55 -7.56 -0.54
C PHE A 120 -16.05 -8.81 0.14
N LYS A 121 -17.01 -9.47 -0.51
CA LYS A 121 -17.56 -10.75 -0.07
C LYS A 121 -17.28 -11.81 -1.13
N SER A 122 -16.78 -12.96 -0.69
CA SER A 122 -16.48 -14.13 -1.50
C SER A 122 -15.60 -13.81 -2.71
N MET A 123 -14.57 -12.98 -2.52
CA MET A 123 -13.61 -12.66 -3.57
C MET A 123 -12.73 -13.88 -3.85
N ASN A 124 -12.57 -14.22 -5.13
CA ASN A 124 -11.66 -15.29 -5.54
C ASN A 124 -10.28 -14.71 -5.85
N THR A 125 -9.23 -15.40 -5.41
CA THR A 125 -7.86 -15.12 -5.84
C THR A 125 -7.68 -15.46 -7.33
N LYS A 126 -6.82 -14.71 -8.02
CA LYS A 126 -6.51 -14.96 -9.44
C LYS A 126 -5.82 -16.31 -9.64
#